data_AF-A0A966J6P6-F1
#
_entry.id   AF-A0A966J6P6-F1
#
_cell.length_a   1.000
_cell.length_b   1.000
_cell.length_c   1.000
_cell.angle_alpha   90.00
_cell.angle_beta   90.00
_cell.angle_gamma   90.00
#
_symmetry.space_group_name_H-M   'P 1'
#
loop_
_entity.id
_entity.type
_entity.pdbx_description
1 polymer ?
#
loop_
_entity_poly.entity_id
_entity_poly.type
_entity_poly.pdbx_seq_one_letter_code
_entity_poly.pdbx_strand_id
1 'polypeptide(L)'
;MGSGLIYIIIVGMWIAYFLPRWIANHEEVSGRSIEKFASTMKVVGKTSGNSSDDLAELLRKKENQILIRRILFFSIVGLTLIVSLFALVGFLSPAIIAIPISGMGLYVVHVRHQVSAINEEILTATESAMRSERATSEYLELIARSKRVSRAKDELVDEQWTPLADRVAKSASDVHGITIIPKGSTGKTWDPVSVPPPSYANSPKAVPRRRIDLTVPGAWSAAQEEELRKFLKPSSDEIFDQSIADEVEEQIRTNRAANE
;
A
#
# COMPACT_ATOMS: atom_id res chain seq x y z
N MET A 1 -17.99 51.73 36.92
CA MET A 1 -17.28 50.47 36.63
C MET A 1 -18.25 49.41 36.07
N GLY A 2 -18.95 49.70 34.97
CA GLY A 2 -19.96 48.79 34.39
C GLY A 2 -19.85 48.60 32.87
N SER A 3 -19.10 49.48 32.19
CA SER A 3 -18.93 49.42 30.74
C SER A 3 -18.06 48.25 30.28
N GLY A 4 -17.05 47.85 31.05
CA GLY A 4 -16.15 46.74 30.70
C GLY A 4 -16.84 45.37 30.68
N LEU A 5 -17.84 45.16 31.54
CA LEU A 5 -18.57 43.89 31.63
C LEU A 5 -19.44 43.65 30.39
N ILE A 6 -19.98 44.73 29.81
CA ILE A 6 -20.77 44.69 28.57
C ILE A 6 -19.88 44.26 27.39
N TYR A 7 -18.66 44.79 27.30
CA TYR A 7 -17.71 44.37 26.25
C TYR A 7 -17.32 42.90 26.37
N ILE A 8 -17.12 42.38 27.59
CA ILE A 8 -16.82 40.96 27.81
C ILE A 8 -17.97 40.07 27.32
N ILE A 9 -19.23 40.45 27.59
CA ILE A 9 -20.41 39.71 27.12
C ILE A 9 -20.50 39.73 25.59
N ILE A 10 -20.28 40.89 24.96
CA ILE A 10 -20.33 41.03 23.51
C ILE A 10 -19.22 40.21 22.84
N VAL A 11 -18.00 40.25 23.37
CA VAL A 11 -16.87 39.44 22.89
C VAL A 11 -17.16 37.95 23.09
N GLY A 12 -17.74 37.55 24.23
CA GLY A 12 -18.16 36.17 24.47
C GLY A 12 -19.20 35.69 23.45
N MET A 13 -20.19 36.51 23.13
CA MET A 13 -21.20 36.22 22.10
C MET A 13 -20.58 36.12 20.70
N TRP A 14 -19.64 37.01 20.37
CA TRP A 14 -18.90 36.96 19.12
C TRP A 14 -18.07 35.68 19.00
N ILE A 15 -17.35 35.29 20.04
CA ILE A 15 -16.58 34.03 20.07
C ILE A 15 -17.52 32.84 19.91
N ALA A 16 -18.64 32.80 20.64
CA ALA A 16 -19.60 31.69 20.54
C ALA A 16 -20.18 31.52 19.13
N TYR A 17 -20.38 32.62 18.39
CA TYR A 17 -20.91 32.58 17.04
C TYR A 17 -19.84 32.34 15.96
N PHE A 18 -18.70 33.03 16.06
CA PHE A 18 -17.66 32.98 15.04
C PHE A 18 -16.71 31.79 15.19
N LEU A 19 -16.45 31.30 16.40
CA LEU A 19 -15.48 30.22 16.62
C LEU A 19 -15.91 28.89 15.97
N PRO A 20 -17.16 28.42 16.10
CA PRO A 20 -17.60 27.20 15.42
C PRO A 20 -17.59 27.36 13.90
N ARG A 21 -17.99 28.53 13.40
CA ARG A 21 -18.05 28.82 11.96
C ARG A 21 -16.67 28.97 11.33
N TRP A 22 -15.70 29.50 12.07
CA TRP A 22 -14.31 29.59 11.66
C TRP A 22 -13.66 28.20 11.62
N ILE A 23 -13.87 27.37 12.65
CA ILE A 23 -13.39 25.97 12.65
C ILE A 23 -13.97 25.19 11.46
N ALA A 24 -15.28 25.29 11.20
CA ALA A 24 -15.93 24.55 10.13
C ALA A 24 -15.41 24.95 8.74
N ASN A 25 -15.26 26.25 8.49
CA ASN A 25 -14.73 26.74 7.22
C ASN A 25 -13.26 26.37 7.01
N HIS A 26 -12.45 26.33 8.08
CA HIS A 26 -11.08 25.87 7.97
C HIS A 26 -11.03 24.38 7.72
N GLU A 27 -11.90 23.55 8.29
CA GLU A 27 -11.92 22.10 8.00
C GLU A 27 -12.24 21.78 6.53
N GLU A 28 -13.10 22.56 5.87
CA GLU A 28 -13.44 22.36 4.45
C GLU A 28 -12.31 22.76 3.49
N VAL A 29 -11.55 23.80 3.81
CA VAL A 29 -10.40 24.28 3.01
C VAL A 29 -9.08 23.60 3.41
N SER A 30 -9.00 23.02 4.61
CA SER A 30 -7.80 22.41 5.22
C SER A 30 -7.41 21.05 4.62
N GLY A 31 -7.96 20.64 3.48
CA GLY A 31 -7.44 19.47 2.77
C GLY A 31 -7.82 18.12 3.38
N ARG A 32 -8.86 18.04 4.21
CA ARG A 32 -9.39 16.76 4.74
C ARG A 32 -9.81 15.79 3.62
N SER A 33 -10.21 16.31 2.45
CA SER A 33 -10.44 15.50 1.24
C SER A 33 -9.13 14.91 0.72
N ILE A 34 -8.06 15.71 0.64
CA ILE A 34 -6.70 15.29 0.24
C ILE A 34 -6.15 14.24 1.21
N GLU A 35 -6.35 14.43 2.51
CA GLU A 35 -5.96 13.45 3.54
C GLU A 35 -6.72 12.13 3.39
N LYS A 36 -8.01 12.17 3.06
CA LYS A 36 -8.79 10.96 2.75
C LYS A 36 -8.22 10.25 1.53
N PHE A 37 -8.00 10.96 0.41
CA PHE A 37 -7.38 10.38 -0.79
C PHE A 37 -5.99 9.81 -0.53
N ALA A 38 -5.15 10.54 0.21
CA ALA A 38 -3.84 10.08 0.63
C ALA A 38 -3.94 8.82 1.51
N SER A 39 -4.92 8.75 2.41
CA SER A 39 -5.16 7.56 3.23
C SER A 39 -5.61 6.36 2.39
N THR A 40 -6.49 6.54 1.41
CA THR A 40 -6.92 5.46 0.52
C THR A 40 -5.78 4.99 -0.38
N MET A 41 -5.00 5.94 -0.91
CA MET A 41 -3.83 5.63 -1.74
C MET A 41 -2.72 4.96 -0.92
N LYS A 42 -2.55 5.33 0.35
CA LYS A 42 -1.64 4.66 1.29
C LYS A 42 -2.06 3.22 1.54
N VAL A 43 -3.35 2.91 1.63
CA VAL A 43 -3.82 1.51 1.73
C VAL A 43 -3.42 0.72 0.49
N VAL A 44 -3.51 1.31 -0.70
CA VAL A 44 -3.06 0.68 -1.96
C VAL A 44 -1.53 0.51 -1.97
N GLY A 45 -0.76 1.54 -1.60
CA GLY A 45 0.70 1.48 -1.49
C GLY A 45 1.20 0.46 -0.47
N LYS A 46 0.44 0.23 0.61
CA LYS A 46 0.76 -0.81 1.59
C LYS A 46 0.64 -2.23 1.00
N THR A 47 -0.22 -2.43 0.00
CA THR A 47 -0.31 -3.70 -0.74
C THR A 47 0.76 -3.85 -1.82
N SER A 48 1.38 -2.75 -2.27
CA SER A 48 2.41 -2.77 -3.31
C SER A 48 3.83 -3.02 -2.78
N GLY A 49 4.00 -3.31 -1.49
CA GLY A 49 5.31 -3.61 -0.88
C GLY A 49 6.16 -2.38 -0.55
N ASN A 50 5.63 -1.16 -0.71
CA ASN A 50 6.36 0.11 -0.56
C ASN A 50 6.54 0.58 0.90
N SER A 51 6.52 -0.34 1.87
CA SER A 51 6.56 -0.05 3.31
C SER A 51 7.85 0.64 3.79
N SER A 52 8.95 0.52 3.05
CA SER A 52 10.22 1.22 3.33
C SER A 52 10.12 2.72 3.11
N ASP A 53 9.42 3.14 2.05
CA ASP A 53 9.25 4.55 1.71
C ASP A 53 8.31 5.24 2.71
N ASP A 54 7.25 4.55 3.11
CA ASP A 54 6.33 4.98 4.18
C ASP A 54 7.07 5.26 5.50
N LEU A 55 8.02 4.38 5.88
CA LEU A 55 8.83 4.56 7.07
C LEU A 55 9.73 5.79 6.98
N ALA A 56 10.38 6.00 5.83
CA ALA A 56 11.23 7.16 5.59
C ALA A 56 10.44 8.48 5.66
N GLU A 57 9.21 8.51 5.15
CA GLU A 57 8.31 9.65 5.26
C GLU A 57 7.91 9.95 6.72
N LEU A 58 7.61 8.92 7.52
CA LEU A 58 7.28 9.08 8.93
C LEU A 58 8.45 9.66 9.74
N LEU A 59 9.68 9.22 9.46
CA LEU A 59 10.88 9.76 10.09
C LEU A 59 11.09 11.24 9.74
N ARG A 60 10.94 11.62 8.47
CA ARG A 60 11.00 13.02 8.03
C ARG A 60 9.92 13.89 8.69
N LYS A 61 8.70 13.39 8.79
CA LYS A 61 7.61 14.09 9.49
C LYS A 61 7.95 14.29 10.97
N LYS A 62 8.53 13.29 11.63
CA LYS A 62 8.98 13.38 13.03
C LYS A 62 10.03 14.48 13.21
N GLU A 63 11.02 14.55 12.33
CA GLU A 63 12.05 15.60 12.37
C GLU A 63 11.46 17.01 12.26
N ASN A 64 10.57 17.22 11.29
CA ASN A 64 9.90 18.51 11.11
C ASN A 64 9.01 18.87 12.31
N GLN A 65 8.32 17.88 12.90
CA GLN A 65 7.49 18.11 14.08
C GLN A 65 8.31 18.45 15.33
N ILE A 66 9.56 17.96 15.47
CA ILE A 66 10.43 18.32 16.59
C ILE A 66 10.72 19.83 16.59
N LEU A 67 10.92 20.43 15.42
CA LEU A 67 11.16 21.88 15.30
C LEU A 67 9.94 22.69 15.74
N ILE A 68 8.75 22.34 15.25
CA ILE A 68 7.49 23.01 15.60
C ILE A 68 7.22 22.89 17.10
N ARG A 69 7.43 21.71 17.69
CA ARG A 69 7.28 21.47 19.14
C ARG A 69 8.24 22.31 19.97
N ARG A 70 9.48 22.49 19.52
CA ARG A 70 10.44 23.36 20.19
C ARG A 70 9.97 24.81 20.17
N ILE A 71 9.53 25.33 19.02
CA ILE A 71 9.03 26.70 18.90
C ILE A 71 7.80 26.91 19.79
N LEU A 72 6.82 25.99 19.78
CA LEU A 72 5.64 26.07 20.63
C LEU A 72 6.00 25.99 22.13
N PHE A 73 6.92 25.11 22.51
CA PHE A 73 7.40 25.00 23.88
C PHE A 73 8.08 26.30 24.33
N PHE A 74 9.01 26.83 23.54
CA PHE A 74 9.67 28.10 23.87
C PHE A 74 8.70 29.29 23.88
N SER A 75 7.67 29.26 23.04
CA SER A 75 6.61 30.28 23.06
C SER A 75 5.79 30.23 24.34
N ILE A 76 5.34 29.04 24.76
CA ILE A 76 4.59 28.85 26.02
C ILE A 76 5.47 29.23 27.22
N VAL A 77 6.71 28.74 27.27
CA VAL A 77 7.66 29.07 28.35
C VAL A 77 7.97 30.58 28.36
N GLY A 78 8.19 31.18 27.20
CA GLY A 78 8.40 32.63 27.08
C GLY A 78 7.20 33.43 27.60
N LEU A 79 5.98 33.02 27.26
CA LEU A 79 4.76 33.62 27.78
C LEU A 79 4.65 33.44 29.30
N THR A 80 4.99 32.27 29.84
CA THR A 80 5.01 32.04 31.29
C THR A 80 5.99 32.97 32.00
N LEU A 81 7.18 33.19 31.43
CA LEU A 81 8.20 34.09 31.97
C LEU A 81 7.76 35.55 31.93
N ILE A 82 7.17 35.99 30.81
CA ILE A 82 6.67 37.36 30.67
C ILE A 82 5.56 37.63 31.70
N VAL A 83 4.57 36.74 31.81
CA VAL A 83 3.48 36.86 32.79
C VAL A 83 4.02 36.84 34.22
N SER A 84 5.00 35.97 34.51
CA SER A 84 5.66 35.92 35.81
C SER A 84 6.41 37.22 36.14
N LEU A 85 7.08 37.85 35.17
CA LEU A 85 7.79 39.11 35.36
C LEU A 85 6.82 40.26 35.66
N PHE A 86 5.71 40.36 34.92
CA PHE A 86 4.69 41.37 35.17
C PHE A 86 3.98 41.19 36.52
N ALA A 87 3.79 39.95 36.97
CA ALA A 87 3.27 39.66 38.30
C ALA A 87 4.26 40.07 39.39
N LEU A 88 5.57 39.87 39.19
CA LEU A 88 6.62 40.25 40.14
C LEU A 88 6.73 41.78 40.30
N VAL A 89 6.56 42.54 39.21
CA VAL A 89 6.50 44.01 39.24
C VAL A 89 5.19 44.52 39.88
N GLY A 90 4.19 43.65 40.09
CA GLY A 90 2.89 44.01 40.69
C GLY A 90 1.88 44.60 39.71
N PHE A 91 2.15 44.51 38.40
CA PHE A 91 1.26 45.05 37.35
C PHE A 91 0.07 44.12 37.08
N LEU A 92 0.24 42.82 37.33
CA LEU A 92 -0.77 41.77 37.13
C LEU A 92 -0.99 40.98 38.42
N SER A 93 -2.22 40.51 38.64
CA SER A 93 -2.52 39.59 39.75
C SER A 93 -1.76 38.26 39.58
N PRO A 94 -1.12 37.72 40.63
CA PRO A 94 -0.40 36.45 40.55
C PRO A 94 -1.30 35.26 40.17
N ALA A 95 -2.62 35.39 40.35
CA ALA A 95 -3.58 34.38 39.90
C ALA A 95 -3.56 34.16 38.38
N ILE A 96 -3.14 35.16 37.59
CA ILE A 96 -3.09 35.07 36.12
C ILE A 96 -2.00 34.09 35.66
N ILE A 97 -1.00 33.80 36.49
CA ILE A 97 0.05 32.80 36.22
C ILE A 97 -0.55 31.39 36.07
N ALA A 98 -1.72 31.12 36.66
CA ALA A 98 -2.39 29.82 36.53
C ALA A 98 -2.78 29.49 35.07
N ILE A 99 -3.05 30.49 34.24
CA ILE A 99 -3.44 30.31 32.82
C ILE A 99 -2.30 29.68 32.01
N PRO A 100 -1.08 30.27 31.95
CA PRO A 100 0.03 29.66 31.22
C PRO A 100 0.48 28.33 31.83
N ILE A 101 0.43 28.16 33.15
CA ILE A 101 0.74 26.88 33.81
C ILE A 101 -0.24 25.79 33.37
N SER A 102 -1.54 26.10 33.32
CA SER A 102 -2.57 25.18 32.83
C SER A 102 -2.35 24.83 31.34
N GLY A 103 -2.01 25.83 30.52
CA GLY A 103 -1.68 25.62 29.11
C GLY A 103 -0.46 24.71 28.92
N MET A 104 0.57 24.87 29.76
CA MET A 104 1.76 24.02 29.76
C MET A 104 1.42 22.57 30.15
N GLY A 105 0.54 22.36 31.13
CA GLY A 105 0.07 21.02 31.52
C GLY A 105 -0.66 20.31 30.38
N LEU A 106 -1.60 21.00 29.72
CA LEU A 106 -2.32 20.47 28.56
C LEU A 106 -1.37 20.16 27.40
N TYR A 107 -0.38 21.02 27.16
CA TYR A 107 0.65 20.79 26.14
C TYR A 107 1.43 19.50 26.38
N VAL A 108 1.85 19.23 27.62
CA VAL A 108 2.60 17.99 27.95
C VAL A 108 1.75 16.75 27.67
N VAL A 109 0.48 16.75 28.08
CA VAL A 109 -0.45 15.64 27.81
C VAL A 109 -0.62 15.43 26.31
N HIS A 110 -0.83 16.53 25.57
CA HIS A 110 -1.01 16.49 24.13
C HIS A 110 0.24 15.96 23.41
N VAL A 111 1.44 16.43 23.78
CA VAL A 111 2.70 15.94 23.23
C VAL A 111 2.91 14.47 23.55
N ARG A 112 2.61 14.02 24.77
CA ARG A 112 2.72 12.60 25.12
C ARG A 112 1.84 11.74 24.24
N HIS A 113 0.58 12.13 24.06
CA HIS A 113 -0.36 11.40 23.23
C HIS A 113 0.05 11.38 21.75
N GLN A 114 0.56 12.51 21.23
CA GLN A 114 1.08 12.55 19.86
C GLN A 114 2.33 11.69 19.67
N VAL A 115 3.24 11.68 20.65
CA VAL A 115 4.47 10.87 20.59
C VAL A 115 4.14 9.38 20.66
N SER A 116 3.21 8.96 21.53
CA SER A 116 2.82 7.56 21.60
C SER A 116 2.20 7.07 20.30
N ALA A 117 1.26 7.83 19.72
CA ALA A 117 0.63 7.46 18.45
C ALA A 117 1.65 7.33 17.30
N ILE A 118 2.57 8.29 17.17
CA ILE A 118 3.61 8.24 16.12
C ILE A 118 4.58 7.08 16.35
N ASN A 119 4.95 6.79 17.61
CA ASN A 119 5.85 5.69 17.91
C ASN A 119 5.21 4.32 17.58
N GLU A 120 3.91 4.15 17.85
CA GLU A 120 3.16 2.94 17.47
C GLU A 120 3.12 2.76 15.94
N GLU A 121 2.93 3.85 15.19
CA GLU A 121 2.99 3.83 13.73
C GLU A 121 4.38 3.48 13.21
N ILE A 122 5.45 4.01 13.82
CA ILE A 122 6.83 3.68 13.44
C ILE A 122 7.13 2.21 13.70
N LEU A 123 6.74 1.66 14.86
CA LEU A 123 6.95 0.23 15.17
C LEU A 123 6.25 -0.65 14.12
N THR A 124 4.99 -0.35 13.81
CA THR A 124 4.22 -1.11 12.81
C THR A 124 4.85 -0.98 11.41
N ALA A 125 5.30 0.21 11.03
CA ALA A 125 5.97 0.45 9.75
C ALA A 125 7.30 -0.31 9.66
N THR A 126 8.10 -0.32 10.73
CA THR A 126 9.38 -1.04 10.79
C THR A 126 9.20 -2.54 10.62
N GLU A 127 8.20 -3.13 11.29
CA GLU A 127 7.88 -4.54 11.17
C GLU A 127 7.44 -4.89 9.74
N SER A 128 6.58 -4.06 9.14
CA SER A 128 6.12 -4.25 7.77
C SER A 128 7.25 -4.13 6.74
N ALA A 129 8.19 -3.19 6.92
CA ALA A 129 9.35 -3.02 6.07
C ALA A 129 10.29 -4.25 6.14
N MET A 130 10.59 -4.72 7.35
CA MET A 130 11.42 -5.92 7.55
C MET A 130 10.74 -7.18 6.95
N ARG A 131 9.41 -7.27 7.00
CA ARG A 131 8.65 -8.37 6.38
C ARG A 131 8.69 -8.30 4.85
N SER A 132 8.57 -7.11 4.28
CA SER A 132 8.71 -6.89 2.82
C SER A 132 10.10 -7.29 2.33
N GLU A 133 11.16 -6.86 3.04
CA GLU A 133 12.55 -7.20 2.70
C GLU A 133 12.86 -8.70 2.82
N ARG A 134 12.30 -9.39 3.82
CA ARG A 134 12.40 -10.86 3.91
C ARG A 134 11.70 -11.54 2.73
N ALA A 135 10.49 -11.11 2.38
CA ALA A 135 9.77 -11.68 1.26
C ALA A 135 10.55 -11.50 -0.06
N THR A 136 11.09 -10.30 -0.33
CA THR A 136 11.91 -10.09 -1.53
C THR A 136 13.18 -10.93 -1.54
N SER A 137 13.82 -11.14 -0.38
CA SER A 137 14.99 -12.04 -0.28
C SER A 137 14.66 -13.50 -0.60
N GLU A 138 13.49 -13.98 -0.16
CA GLU A 138 12.99 -15.33 -0.43
C GLU A 138 12.66 -15.51 -1.91
N TYR A 139 11.97 -14.55 -2.53
CA TYR A 139 11.74 -14.55 -3.99
C TYR A 139 13.06 -14.51 -4.79
N LEU A 140 14.04 -13.70 -4.37
CA LEU A 140 15.35 -13.65 -5.00
C LEU A 140 16.10 -14.99 -4.85
N GLU A 141 15.99 -15.65 -3.70
CA GLU A 141 16.53 -17.00 -3.50
C GLU A 141 15.87 -18.02 -4.43
N LEU A 142 14.55 -17.98 -4.54
CA LEU A 142 13.77 -18.83 -5.45
C LEU A 142 14.18 -18.62 -6.91
N ILE A 143 14.36 -17.35 -7.35
CA ILE A 143 14.85 -17.02 -8.70
C ILE A 143 16.29 -17.50 -8.90
N ALA A 144 17.17 -17.32 -7.90
CA ALA A 144 18.54 -17.81 -7.98
C ALA A 144 18.59 -19.35 -8.02
N ARG A 145 17.67 -20.04 -7.34
CA ARG A 145 17.53 -21.49 -7.36
C ARG A 145 16.97 -21.98 -8.70
N SER A 146 15.91 -21.37 -9.22
CA SER A 146 15.32 -21.73 -10.50
C SER A 146 16.29 -21.51 -11.66
N LYS A 147 17.09 -20.44 -11.63
CA LYS A 147 18.16 -20.20 -12.61
C LYS A 147 19.26 -21.26 -12.55
N ARG A 148 19.64 -21.73 -11.36
CA ARG A 148 20.59 -22.83 -11.19
C ARG A 148 20.04 -24.15 -11.73
N VAL A 149 18.77 -24.45 -11.43
CA VAL A 149 18.08 -25.64 -11.97
C VAL A 149 17.93 -25.55 -13.49
N SER A 150 17.60 -24.37 -14.03
CA SER A 150 17.49 -24.17 -15.48
C SER A 150 18.84 -24.36 -16.17
N ARG A 151 19.94 -23.84 -15.61
CA ARG A 151 21.29 -24.13 -16.13
C ARG A 151 21.67 -25.60 -16.04
N ALA A 152 21.37 -26.26 -14.92
CA ALA A 152 21.62 -27.70 -14.78
C ALA A 152 20.77 -28.51 -15.76
N LYS A 153 19.56 -28.04 -16.07
CA LYS A 153 18.68 -28.64 -17.09
C LYS A 153 19.20 -28.41 -18.50
N ASP A 154 19.74 -27.22 -18.81
CA ASP A 154 20.42 -26.96 -20.10
C ASP A 154 21.71 -27.79 -20.26
N GLU A 155 22.43 -28.11 -19.18
CA GLU A 155 23.56 -29.06 -19.22
C GLU A 155 23.11 -30.53 -19.36
N LEU A 156 21.88 -30.87 -18.93
CA LEU A 156 21.29 -32.21 -19.02
C LEU A 156 20.47 -32.44 -20.31
N VAL A 157 20.01 -31.36 -20.97
CA VAL A 157 19.64 -31.43 -22.38
C VAL A 157 20.96 -31.61 -23.11
N ASP A 158 21.32 -32.89 -23.30
CA ASP A 158 22.37 -33.31 -24.21
C ASP A 158 22.46 -32.30 -25.35
N GLU A 159 23.66 -31.80 -25.60
CA GLU A 159 24.00 -31.12 -26.85
C GLU A 159 23.60 -32.08 -27.98
N GLN A 160 22.33 -32.02 -28.39
CA GLN A 160 21.78 -32.83 -29.45
C GLN A 160 22.50 -32.32 -30.68
N TRP A 161 23.60 -32.98 -31.01
CA TRP A 161 24.48 -32.60 -32.08
C TRP A 161 23.69 -32.74 -33.38
N THR A 162 23.04 -31.65 -33.79
CA THR A 162 22.37 -31.62 -35.09
C THR A 162 23.47 -31.49 -36.14
N PRO A 163 23.66 -32.49 -37.01
CA PRO A 163 24.66 -32.43 -38.06
C PRO A 163 24.47 -31.17 -38.91
N LEU A 164 25.56 -30.66 -39.48
CA LEU A 164 25.55 -29.46 -40.34
C LEU A 164 24.51 -29.56 -41.48
N ALA A 165 24.28 -30.76 -42.00
CA ALA A 165 23.28 -31.02 -43.03
C ALA A 165 21.85 -30.65 -42.57
N ASP A 166 21.48 -31.01 -41.33
CA ASP A 166 20.15 -30.71 -40.79
C ASP A 166 19.99 -29.21 -40.48
N ARG A 167 21.07 -28.50 -40.12
CA ARG A 167 21.03 -27.04 -39.94
C ARG A 167 20.85 -26.28 -41.24
N VAL A 168 21.45 -26.76 -42.33
CA VAL A 168 21.29 -26.15 -43.66
C VAL A 168 19.88 -26.44 -44.19
N ALA A 169 19.35 -27.65 -44.00
CA ALA A 169 17.98 -27.99 -44.38
C ALA A 169 16.92 -27.21 -43.57
N LYS A 170 17.15 -27.04 -42.26
CA LYS A 170 16.24 -26.31 -41.37
C LYS A 170 16.31 -24.79 -41.58
N SER A 171 17.51 -24.22 -41.78
CA SER A 171 17.64 -22.79 -42.12
C SER A 171 17.10 -22.48 -43.53
N ALA A 172 17.22 -23.40 -44.49
CA ALA A 172 16.60 -23.25 -45.81
C ALA A 172 15.06 -23.28 -45.78
N SER A 173 14.46 -23.95 -44.79
CA SER A 173 13.00 -23.96 -44.60
C SER A 173 12.50 -22.80 -43.74
N ASP A 174 13.25 -22.38 -42.72
CA ASP A 174 12.85 -21.32 -41.79
C ASP A 174 13.19 -19.89 -42.28
N VAL A 175 14.15 -19.71 -43.19
CA VAL A 175 14.46 -18.40 -43.80
C VAL A 175 13.47 -18.11 -44.93
N HIS A 176 12.22 -17.84 -44.56
CA HIS A 176 11.26 -17.20 -45.46
C HIS A 176 11.58 -15.71 -45.56
N GLY A 177 12.60 -15.39 -46.38
CA GLY A 177 12.88 -14.01 -46.79
C GLY A 177 11.64 -13.38 -47.42
N ILE A 178 11.31 -12.17 -46.97
CA ILE A 178 10.19 -11.36 -47.47
C ILE A 178 10.36 -11.19 -48.99
N THR A 179 9.68 -12.03 -49.76
CA THR A 179 9.65 -11.94 -51.22
C THR A 179 8.54 -10.96 -51.59
N ILE A 180 8.92 -9.79 -52.09
CA ILE A 180 7.96 -8.79 -52.57
C ILE A 180 7.40 -9.28 -53.90
N ILE A 181 6.18 -9.82 -53.88
CA ILE A 181 5.46 -10.25 -55.08
C ILE A 181 4.73 -9.01 -55.66
N PRO A 182 5.00 -8.61 -56.93
CA PRO A 182 4.27 -7.51 -57.56
C PRO A 182 2.78 -7.87 -57.68
N LYS A 183 1.88 -6.92 -57.37
CA LYS A 183 0.43 -7.14 -57.44
C LYS A 183 0.03 -7.56 -58.87
N GLY A 184 -0.33 -8.82 -59.06
CA GLY A 184 -0.80 -9.36 -60.35
C GLY A 184 -0.24 -10.72 -60.78
N SER A 185 0.70 -11.35 -60.06
CA SER A 185 1.18 -12.69 -60.45
C SER A 185 0.14 -13.77 -60.13
N THR A 186 -0.33 -14.49 -61.15
CA THR A 186 -1.45 -15.44 -61.12
C THR A 186 -1.13 -16.83 -60.56
N GLY A 187 -0.12 -16.98 -59.69
CA GLY A 187 0.35 -18.32 -59.30
C GLY A 187 0.71 -18.58 -57.84
N LYS A 188 1.01 -17.56 -57.03
CA LYS A 188 1.40 -17.76 -55.61
C LYS A 188 0.95 -16.58 -54.76
N THR A 189 -0.31 -16.62 -54.36
CA THR A 189 -0.83 -15.71 -53.32
C THR A 189 -0.45 -16.29 -51.96
N TRP A 190 -0.05 -15.43 -51.03
CA TRP A 190 0.20 -15.81 -49.65
C TRP A 190 -1.05 -16.45 -49.04
N ASP A 191 -0.88 -17.67 -48.50
CA ASP A 191 -1.95 -18.41 -47.80
C ASP A 191 -1.73 -18.25 -46.28
N PRO A 192 -2.66 -17.64 -45.53
CA PRO A 192 -2.51 -17.43 -44.10
C PRO A 192 -2.47 -18.77 -43.35
N VAL A 193 -1.50 -18.91 -42.46
CA VAL A 193 -1.47 -20.03 -41.51
C VAL A 193 -2.56 -19.82 -40.46
N SER A 194 -3.41 -20.83 -40.26
CA SER A 194 -4.46 -20.80 -39.24
C SER A 194 -3.84 -20.85 -37.84
N VAL A 195 -4.01 -19.78 -37.07
CA VAL A 195 -3.63 -19.72 -35.66
C VAL A 195 -4.78 -20.28 -34.81
N PRO A 196 -4.51 -21.13 -33.79
CA PRO A 196 -5.56 -21.63 -32.91
C PRO A 196 -6.23 -20.47 -32.15
N PRO A 197 -7.52 -20.61 -31.79
CA PRO A 197 -8.20 -19.60 -31.01
C PRO A 197 -7.52 -19.41 -29.64
N PRO A 198 -7.54 -18.19 -29.09
CA PRO A 198 -6.95 -17.91 -27.79
C PRO A 198 -7.70 -18.67 -26.68
N SER A 199 -6.97 -19.05 -25.62
CA SER A 199 -7.51 -19.86 -24.51
C SER A 199 -8.78 -19.27 -23.87
N TYR A 200 -8.87 -17.93 -23.77
CA TYR A 200 -10.04 -17.26 -23.20
C TYR A 200 -11.32 -17.41 -24.04
N ALA A 201 -11.24 -17.85 -25.29
CA ALA A 201 -12.41 -18.15 -26.12
C ALA A 201 -13.12 -19.42 -25.67
N ASN A 202 -12.39 -20.38 -25.11
CA ASN A 202 -12.91 -21.67 -24.64
C ASN A 202 -13.17 -21.69 -23.13
N SER A 203 -12.67 -20.69 -22.38
CA SER A 203 -12.88 -20.63 -20.93
C SER A 203 -14.37 -20.42 -20.60
N PRO A 204 -14.91 -21.09 -19.57
CA PRO A 204 -16.29 -20.90 -19.13
C PRO A 204 -16.58 -19.42 -18.85
N LYS A 205 -17.73 -18.95 -19.31
CA LYS A 205 -18.20 -17.59 -19.02
C LYS A 205 -18.27 -17.42 -17.50
N ALA A 206 -17.62 -16.38 -16.97
CA ALA A 206 -17.62 -16.08 -15.55
C ALA A 206 -19.05 -16.03 -14.99
N VAL A 207 -19.27 -16.68 -13.85
CA VAL A 207 -20.58 -16.75 -13.19
C VAL A 207 -21.02 -15.32 -12.85
N PRO A 208 -22.24 -14.91 -13.26
CA PRO A 208 -22.75 -13.58 -12.95
C PRO A 208 -22.83 -13.38 -11.44
N ARG A 209 -22.31 -12.24 -10.95
CA ARG A 209 -22.40 -11.88 -9.53
C ARG A 209 -23.88 -11.69 -9.15
N ARG A 210 -24.34 -12.41 -8.12
CA ARG A 210 -25.68 -12.24 -7.56
C ARG A 210 -25.81 -10.84 -6.96
N ARG A 211 -26.78 -10.04 -7.44
CA ARG A 211 -27.15 -8.75 -6.82
C ARG A 211 -27.99 -9.06 -5.58
N ILE A 212 -27.47 -8.69 -4.42
CA ILE A 212 -28.16 -8.87 -3.13
C ILE A 212 -29.16 -7.71 -2.99
N ASP A 213 -30.42 -8.05 -2.76
CA ASP A 213 -31.46 -7.06 -2.45
C ASP A 213 -31.43 -6.74 -0.95
N LEU A 214 -30.95 -5.55 -0.59
CA LEU A 214 -30.81 -5.08 0.79
C LEU A 214 -32.11 -4.54 1.38
N THR A 215 -33.21 -4.54 0.62
CA THR A 215 -34.50 -3.97 1.07
C THR A 215 -35.33 -4.91 1.92
N VAL A 216 -34.99 -6.20 1.96
CA VAL A 216 -35.70 -7.21 2.75
C VAL A 216 -34.91 -7.51 4.03
N PRO A 217 -35.37 -7.04 5.22
CA PRO A 217 -34.69 -7.34 6.47
C PRO A 217 -34.73 -8.85 6.75
N GLY A 218 -33.57 -9.46 6.98
CA GLY A 218 -33.42 -10.90 7.26
C GLY A 218 -33.13 -11.79 6.05
N ALA A 219 -33.11 -11.25 4.82
CA ALA A 219 -32.76 -12.02 3.61
C ALA A 219 -31.26 -12.34 3.48
N TRP A 220 -30.41 -11.73 4.31
CA TRP A 220 -28.97 -11.95 4.36
C TRP A 220 -28.57 -12.37 5.78
N SER A 221 -28.18 -13.64 5.96
CA SER A 221 -27.71 -14.17 7.24
C SER A 221 -26.17 -14.26 7.27
N ALA A 222 -25.56 -14.07 8.44
CA ALA A 222 -24.11 -14.18 8.61
C ALA A 222 -23.57 -15.59 8.24
N ALA A 223 -24.41 -16.63 8.38
CA ALA A 223 -24.08 -17.99 7.95
C ALA A 223 -23.94 -18.10 6.41
N GLN A 224 -24.81 -17.42 5.67
CA GLN A 224 -24.73 -17.35 4.21
C GLN A 224 -23.50 -16.58 3.73
N GLU A 225 -23.09 -15.54 4.45
CA GLU A 225 -21.85 -14.82 4.17
C GLU A 225 -20.61 -15.69 4.41
N GLU A 226 -20.63 -16.54 5.45
CA GLU A 226 -19.53 -17.45 5.74
C GLU A 226 -19.41 -18.58 4.72
N GLU A 227 -20.53 -19.16 4.28
CA GLU A 227 -20.55 -20.12 3.17
C GLU A 227 -20.07 -19.47 1.87
N LEU A 228 -20.59 -18.29 1.53
CA LEU A 228 -20.14 -17.55 0.34
C LEU A 228 -18.64 -17.23 0.45
N ARG A 229 -18.13 -16.86 1.62
CA ARG A 229 -16.69 -16.68 1.85
C ARG A 229 -15.91 -17.97 1.69
N LYS A 230 -16.45 -19.13 2.09
CA LYS A 230 -15.80 -20.43 1.87
C LYS A 230 -15.77 -20.80 0.39
N PHE A 231 -16.82 -20.48 -0.38
CA PHE A 231 -16.86 -20.68 -1.83
C PHE A 231 -16.05 -19.64 -2.64
N LEU A 232 -15.96 -18.39 -2.17
CA LEU A 232 -15.25 -17.31 -2.84
C LEU A 232 -13.78 -17.19 -2.43
N LYS A 233 -13.41 -17.67 -1.23
CA LYS A 233 -12.01 -17.92 -0.95
C LYS A 233 -11.58 -18.99 -1.94
N PRO A 234 -10.59 -18.71 -2.81
CA PRO A 234 -9.93 -19.77 -3.55
C PRO A 234 -9.57 -20.86 -2.53
N SER A 235 -9.81 -22.13 -2.86
CA SER A 235 -9.24 -23.20 -2.03
C SER A 235 -7.74 -22.92 -1.92
N SER A 236 -7.15 -23.18 -0.76
CA SER A 236 -5.70 -22.99 -0.55
C SER A 236 -4.85 -23.64 -1.65
N ASP A 237 -5.41 -24.67 -2.27
CA ASP A 237 -4.78 -25.54 -3.26
C ASP A 237 -4.88 -24.98 -4.70
N GLU A 238 -5.74 -23.98 -4.95
CA GLU A 238 -5.90 -23.35 -6.28
C GLU A 238 -5.14 -22.02 -6.44
N ILE A 239 -4.39 -21.60 -5.41
CA ILE A 239 -3.50 -20.44 -5.52
C ILE A 239 -2.23 -20.90 -6.25
N PHE A 240 -2.31 -20.93 -7.58
CA PHE A 240 -1.27 -21.06 -8.63
C PHE A 240 0.09 -21.70 -8.28
N ASP A 241 0.56 -22.59 -9.16
CA ASP A 241 1.86 -23.32 -9.16
C ASP A 241 2.09 -24.36 -8.05
N GLN A 242 1.24 -24.46 -7.02
CA GLN A 242 1.39 -25.47 -5.95
C GLN A 242 1.15 -26.91 -6.43
N SER A 243 0.10 -27.17 -7.21
CA SER A 243 -0.15 -28.52 -7.74
C SER A 243 0.95 -28.98 -8.71
N ILE A 244 1.51 -28.03 -9.47
CA ILE A 244 2.65 -28.29 -10.37
C ILE A 244 3.91 -28.55 -9.55
N ALA A 245 4.10 -27.83 -8.44
CA ALA A 245 5.22 -28.05 -7.52
C ALA A 245 5.14 -29.41 -6.81
N ASP A 246 3.96 -29.81 -6.33
CA ASP A 246 3.73 -31.09 -5.66
C ASP A 246 3.93 -32.28 -6.63
N GLU A 247 3.41 -32.17 -7.86
CA GLU A 247 3.61 -33.19 -8.90
C GLU A 247 5.10 -33.31 -9.30
N VAL A 248 5.82 -32.19 -9.37
CA VAL A 248 7.28 -32.19 -9.59
C VAL A 248 8.02 -32.79 -8.40
N GLU A 249 7.59 -32.54 -7.16
CA GLU A 249 8.21 -33.13 -5.96
C GLU A 249 8.01 -34.65 -5.91
N GLU A 250 6.82 -35.16 -6.25
CA GLU A 250 6.57 -36.60 -6.37
C GLU A 250 7.41 -37.25 -7.49
N GLN A 251 7.54 -36.58 -8.64
CA GLN A 251 8.43 -37.05 -9.72
C GLN A 251 9.90 -37.11 -9.29
N ILE A 252 10.37 -36.17 -8.47
CA ILE A 252 11.73 -36.19 -7.94
C ILE A 252 11.91 -37.34 -6.93
N ARG A 253 10.91 -37.57 -6.05
CA ARG A 253 10.94 -38.65 -5.05
C ARG A 253 10.97 -40.03 -5.72
N THR A 254 10.13 -40.24 -6.73
CA THR A 254 10.09 -41.48 -7.50
C THR A 254 11.37 -41.74 -8.27
N ASN A 255 11.94 -40.72 -8.94
CA ASN A 255 13.24 -40.84 -9.61
C ASN A 255 14.40 -41.11 -8.64
N ARG A 256 14.36 -40.53 -7.43
CA ARG A 256 15.36 -40.82 -6.39
C ARG A 256 15.23 -42.26 -5.88
N ALA A 257 14.02 -42.74 -5.63
CA ALA A 257 13.75 -44.11 -5.19
C ALA A 257 14.03 -45.16 -6.28
N ALA A 258 14.00 -44.79 -7.56
CA ALA A 258 14.34 -45.68 -8.68
C ALA A 258 15.85 -45.77 -8.96
N ASN A 259 16.65 -44.85 -8.41
CA ASN A 259 18.11 -44.80 -8.54
C ASN A 259 18.86 -45.34 -7.32
N GLU A 260 18.14 -45.90 -6.32
CA GLU A 260 18.68 -46.73 -5.23
C GLU A 260 18.40 -48.21 -5.51
#